data_AF-A0A2T9WL98-F1
#
_entry.id   AF-A0A2T9WL98-F1
#
_cell.length_a   1.000
_cell.length_b   1.000
_cell.length_c   1.000
_cell.angle_alpha   90.00
_cell.angle_beta   90.00
_cell.angle_gamma   90.00
#
_symmetry.space_group_name_H-M   'P 1'
#
loop_
_entity.id
_entity.type
_entity.pdbx_description
1 polymer ?
#
loop_
_entity_poly.entity_id
_entity_poly.type
_entity_poly.pdbx_seq_one_letter_code
_entity_poly.pdbx_strand_id
1 'polypeptide(L)'
;MKYMDTDIVKKRARIIIPVLVFMVFLSFISAIPFIALGNTVLSVISILIGIFLIYEIKRIKSIIPPEPADILSVGKYGILSTIYWYNKSGVWKNNKMIFTWSDISDVFIIRTWTETGRSTRTILSTTGEFLTYTFGLVRFIMKNGEYIDIDRVVDPETVVSFIKKMYLKSNF
;
A
#
# COMPACT_ATOMS: atom_id res chain seq x y z
N MET A 1 -11.22 11.62 17.98
CA MET A 1 -10.25 10.76 17.26
C MET A 1 -10.88 10.39 15.92
N LYS A 2 -10.54 11.10 14.84
CA LYS A 2 -11.15 10.90 13.52
C LYS A 2 -10.53 9.62 12.96
N TYR A 3 -11.33 8.57 12.79
CA TYR A 3 -10.91 7.34 12.11
C TYR A 3 -10.15 7.75 10.85
N MET A 4 -8.85 7.46 10.78
CA MET A 4 -8.05 7.74 9.59
C MET A 4 -8.34 6.65 8.56
N ASP A 5 -9.59 6.64 8.11
CA ASP A 5 -10.13 6.21 6.82
C ASP A 5 -9.29 5.15 6.06
N THR A 6 -9.03 4.03 6.73
CA THR A 6 -8.54 2.76 6.20
C THR A 6 -9.40 2.28 5.03
N ASP A 7 -10.67 2.66 5.06
CA ASP A 7 -11.63 2.46 4.00
C ASP A 7 -11.27 3.23 2.73
N ILE A 8 -10.52 4.33 2.76
CA ILE A 8 -10.20 5.11 1.54
C ILE A 8 -9.42 4.26 0.54
N VAL A 9 -8.38 3.54 0.96
CA VAL A 9 -7.55 2.79 0.01
C VAL A 9 -8.35 1.64 -0.59
N LYS A 10 -9.10 0.91 0.24
CA LYS A 10 -9.96 -0.20 -0.22
C LYS A 10 -11.13 0.29 -1.07
N LYS A 11 -11.76 1.43 -0.70
CA LYS A 11 -12.82 2.10 -1.46
C LYS A 11 -12.31 2.63 -2.79
N ARG A 12 -11.11 3.23 -2.82
CA ARG A 12 -10.43 3.64 -4.05
C ARG A 12 -10.11 2.45 -4.94
N ALA A 13 -9.53 1.37 -4.39
CA ALA A 13 -9.26 0.15 -5.17
C ALA A 13 -10.55 -0.50 -5.70
N ARG A 14 -11.63 -0.51 -4.92
CA ARG A 14 -12.95 -1.01 -5.34
C ARG A 14 -13.54 -0.22 -6.51
N ILE A 15 -13.21 1.07 -6.65
CA ILE A 15 -13.65 1.92 -7.77
C ILE A 15 -12.66 1.84 -8.95
N ILE A 16 -11.35 1.87 -8.67
CA ILE A 16 -10.28 1.91 -9.68
C ILE A 16 -10.19 0.58 -10.44
N ILE A 17 -10.34 -0.57 -9.77
CA ILE A 17 -10.21 -1.89 -10.43
C ILE A 17 -11.27 -2.07 -11.53
N PRO A 18 -12.58 -1.83 -11.30
CA PRO A 18 -13.59 -1.87 -12.36
C PRO A 18 -13.31 -0.91 -13.52
N VAL A 19 -12.84 0.31 -13.22
CA VAL A 19 -12.48 1.29 -14.26
C VAL A 19 -11.31 0.80 -15.11
N LEU A 20 -10.27 0.23 -14.49
CA LEU A 20 -9.14 -0.36 -15.21
C LEU A 20 -9.57 -1.55 -16.07
N VAL A 21 -10.43 -2.43 -15.55
CA VAL A 21 -10.99 -3.56 -16.33
C VAL A 21 -11.79 -3.04 -17.54
N PHE A 22 -12.57 -1.98 -17.36
CA PHE A 22 -13.29 -1.35 -18.46
C PHE A 22 -12.34 -0.72 -19.50
N MET A 23 -11.26 -0.08 -19.06
CA MET A 23 -10.23 0.46 -19.98
C MET A 23 -9.50 -0.65 -20.75
N VAL A 24 -9.21 -1.78 -20.11
CA VAL A 24 -8.67 -2.97 -20.78
C VAL A 24 -9.63 -3.42 -21.90
N PHE A 25 -10.91 -3.54 -21.59
CA PHE A 25 -11.93 -3.93 -22.56
C PHE A 25 -12.02 -2.97 -23.75
N LEU A 26 -12.01 -1.65 -23.49
CA LEU A 26 -11.99 -0.65 -24.55
C LEU A 26 -10.73 -0.71 -25.41
N SER A 27 -9.56 -0.96 -24.81
CA SER A 27 -8.30 -1.09 -25.56
C SER A 27 -8.36 -2.23 -26.58
N PHE A 28 -8.87 -3.41 -26.17
CA PHE A 28 -9.00 -4.56 -27.06
C PHE A 28 -10.09 -4.37 -28.12
N ILE A 29 -11.24 -3.78 -27.77
CA ILE A 29 -12.28 -3.46 -28.75
C ILE A 29 -11.77 -2.47 -29.80
N SER A 30 -11.03 -1.45 -29.37
CA SER A 30 -10.48 -0.45 -30.30
C SER A 30 -9.49 -1.03 -31.30
N ALA A 31 -8.83 -2.14 -30.96
CA ALA A 31 -7.89 -2.81 -31.88
C ALA A 31 -8.60 -3.45 -33.08
N ILE A 32 -9.85 -3.93 -32.92
CA ILE A 32 -10.62 -4.63 -33.96
C ILE A 32 -10.79 -3.78 -35.24
N PRO A 33 -11.32 -2.54 -35.20
CA PRO A 33 -11.46 -1.73 -36.40
C PRO A 33 -10.10 -1.34 -37.01
N PHE A 34 -9.06 -1.14 -36.20
CA PHE A 34 -7.72 -0.86 -36.72
C PHE A 34 -7.13 -2.05 -37.49
N ILE A 35 -7.37 -3.28 -37.02
CA ILE A 35 -7.00 -4.51 -37.74
C ILE A 35 -7.80 -4.61 -39.04
N ALA A 36 -9.12 -4.37 -39.00
CA ALA A 36 -10.00 -4.46 -40.17
C ALA A 36 -9.64 -3.42 -41.26
N LEU A 37 -9.15 -2.25 -40.87
CA LEU A 37 -8.67 -1.19 -41.76
C LEU A 37 -7.21 -1.38 -42.22
N GLY A 38 -6.54 -2.46 -41.82
CA GLY A 38 -5.14 -2.73 -42.17
C GLY A 38 -4.13 -1.84 -41.44
N ASN A 39 -4.54 -1.09 -40.41
CA ASN A 39 -3.65 -0.26 -39.61
C ASN A 39 -3.01 -1.08 -38.47
N THR A 40 -1.98 -1.84 -38.85
CA THR A 40 -1.22 -2.73 -37.95
C THR A 40 -0.51 -1.98 -36.83
N VAL A 41 -0.07 -0.74 -37.04
CA VAL A 41 0.62 0.04 -36.02
C VAL A 41 -0.32 0.43 -34.88
N LEU A 42 -1.48 1.00 -35.20
CA LEU A 42 -2.45 1.42 -34.17
C LEU A 42 -3.04 0.22 -33.41
N SER A 43 -3.30 -0.89 -34.10
CA SER A 43 -3.80 -2.10 -33.45
C SER A 43 -2.78 -2.70 -32.46
N VAL A 44 -1.49 -2.73 -32.81
CA VAL A 44 -0.42 -3.16 -31.89
C VAL A 44 -0.32 -2.23 -30.67
N ILE A 45 -0.40 -0.91 -30.87
CA ILE A 45 -0.36 0.05 -29.76
C ILE A 45 -1.54 -0.16 -28.80
N SER A 46 -2.76 -0.32 -29.33
CA SER A 46 -3.96 -0.59 -28.50
C SER A 46 -3.82 -1.88 -27.68
N ILE A 47 -3.27 -2.94 -28.28
CA ILE A 47 -3.03 -4.21 -27.58
C ILE A 47 -1.98 -4.05 -26.47
N LEU A 48 -0.88 -3.33 -26.73
CA LEU A 48 0.16 -3.08 -25.74
C LEU A 48 -0.37 -2.29 -24.53
N ILE A 49 -1.24 -1.29 -24.77
CA ILE A 49 -1.93 -0.56 -23.70
C ILE A 49 -2.80 -1.52 -22.87
N GLY A 50 -3.55 -2.41 -23.51
CA GLY A 50 -4.37 -3.42 -22.82
C GLY A 50 -3.55 -4.35 -21.93
N ILE A 51 -2.43 -4.85 -22.44
CA ILE A 51 -1.50 -5.72 -21.69
C ILE A 51 -0.91 -4.98 -20.49
N PHE A 52 -0.49 -3.71 -20.68
CA PHE A 52 0.02 -2.88 -19.59
C PHE A 52 -1.01 -2.67 -18.48
N LEU A 53 -2.27 -2.39 -18.84
CA LEU A 53 -3.35 -2.23 -17.87
C LEU A 53 -3.66 -3.54 -17.10
N ILE A 54 -3.61 -4.70 -17.76
CA ILE A 54 -3.75 -6.01 -17.10
C ILE A 54 -2.65 -6.20 -16.06
N TYR A 55 -1.41 -5.84 -16.40
CA TYR A 55 -0.28 -5.92 -15.48
C TYR A 55 -0.51 -5.04 -14.24
N GLU A 56 -0.97 -3.80 -14.39
CA GLU A 56 -1.30 -2.91 -13.27
C GLU A 56 -2.44 -3.46 -12.40
N ILE A 57 -3.49 -4.06 -12.99
CA ILE A 57 -4.57 -4.70 -12.21
C ILE A 57 -4.02 -5.85 -11.35
N LYS A 58 -3.19 -6.72 -11.96
CA LYS A 58 -2.57 -7.85 -11.25
C LYS A 58 -1.67 -7.34 -10.12
N ARG A 59 -0.93 -6.27 -10.38
CA ARG A 59 -0.06 -5.61 -9.41
C ARG A 59 -0.84 -5.05 -8.22
N ILE A 60 -1.92 -4.30 -8.45
CA ILE A 60 -2.77 -3.76 -7.37
C ILE A 60 -3.32 -4.88 -6.48
N LYS A 61 -3.83 -5.96 -7.09
CA LYS A 61 -4.35 -7.13 -6.35
C LYS A 61 -3.28 -7.86 -5.54
N SER A 62 -2.02 -7.82 -5.99
CA SER A 62 -0.91 -8.46 -5.27
C SER A 62 -0.42 -7.66 -4.06
N ILE A 63 -0.74 -6.36 -3.97
CA ILE A 63 -0.21 -5.49 -2.91
C ILE A 63 -1.25 -5.25 -1.81
N ILE A 64 -2.52 -5.08 -2.18
CA ILE A 64 -3.59 -4.71 -1.24
C ILE A 64 -4.12 -5.97 -0.52
N PRO A 65 -4.14 -6.00 0.83
CA PRO A 65 -4.70 -7.10 1.59
C PRO A 65 -6.21 -7.27 1.35
N PRO A 66 -6.77 -8.47 1.59
CA PRO A 66 -8.18 -8.73 1.32
C PRO A 66 -9.09 -8.07 2.37
N GLU A 67 -8.57 -7.94 3.58
CA GLU A 67 -9.21 -7.29 4.73
C GLU A 67 -8.91 -5.79 4.74
N PRO A 68 -9.81 -4.94 5.28
CA PRO A 68 -9.50 -3.53 5.48
C PRO A 68 -8.30 -3.42 6.44
N ALA A 69 -7.22 -2.80 5.96
CA ALA A 69 -5.96 -2.70 6.69
C ALA A 69 -5.32 -1.33 6.46
N ASP A 70 -4.71 -0.81 7.52
CA ASP A 70 -4.03 0.48 7.55
C ASP A 70 -2.58 0.30 7.08
N ILE A 71 -2.02 1.34 6.46
CA ILE A 71 -0.61 1.32 6.04
C ILE A 71 0.26 1.43 7.30
N LEU A 72 1.10 0.43 7.52
CA LEU A 72 2.08 0.41 8.59
C LEU A 72 3.38 1.09 8.15
N SER A 73 3.88 0.74 6.97
CA SER A 73 5.12 1.25 6.42
C SER A 73 5.09 1.25 4.89
N VAL A 74 5.72 2.25 4.30
CA VAL A 74 5.96 2.35 2.86
C VAL A 74 7.46 2.29 2.61
N GLY A 75 7.94 1.23 1.96
CA GLY A 75 9.35 1.15 1.56
C GLY A 75 9.73 2.28 0.59
N LYS A 76 10.86 2.96 0.83
CA LYS A 76 11.38 4.01 -0.07
C LYS A 76 12.31 3.41 -1.12
N TYR A 77 12.16 3.92 -2.34
CA TYR A 77 12.93 3.62 -3.56
C TYR A 77 12.78 2.21 -4.12
N GLY A 78 12.14 2.11 -5.29
CA GLY A 78 12.09 0.93 -6.13
C GLY A 78 10.80 0.84 -6.95
N ILE A 79 10.87 0.15 -8.10
CA ILE A 79 9.73 -0.15 -8.99
C ILE A 79 8.66 -1.03 -8.28
N LEU A 80 9.05 -1.61 -7.13
CA LEU A 80 8.28 -2.54 -6.28
C LEU A 80 8.31 -2.09 -4.81
N SER A 81 7.72 -0.93 -4.47
CA SER A 81 7.56 -0.50 -3.07
C SER A 81 6.81 -1.58 -2.28
N THR A 82 7.52 -2.26 -1.38
CA THR A 82 6.90 -3.18 -0.42
C THR A 82 6.09 -2.36 0.57
N ILE A 83 4.80 -2.69 0.71
CA ILE A 83 3.91 -2.03 1.66
C ILE A 83 3.59 -3.02 2.77
N TYR A 84 3.84 -2.58 4.00
CA TYR A 84 3.36 -3.26 5.18
C TYR A 84 2.01 -2.68 5.57
N TRP A 85 1.05 -3.57 5.84
CA TRP A 85 -0.28 -3.23 6.29
C TRP A 85 -0.53 -3.85 7.65
N TYR A 86 -1.39 -3.24 8.46
CA TYR A 86 -1.82 -3.82 9.72
C TYR A 86 -3.34 -3.73 9.86
N ASN A 87 -3.93 -4.71 10.51
CA ASN A 87 -5.37 -4.73 10.81
C ASN A 87 -5.62 -5.44 12.14
N LYS A 88 -6.88 -5.79 12.44
CA LYS A 88 -7.22 -6.52 13.67
C LYS A 88 -6.64 -7.93 13.76
N SER A 89 -6.31 -8.55 12.63
CA SER A 89 -5.81 -9.93 12.55
C SER A 89 -4.30 -9.98 12.75
N GLY A 90 -3.57 -8.99 12.23
CA GLY A 90 -2.11 -8.94 12.33
C GLY A 90 -1.49 -7.98 11.33
N VAL A 91 -0.25 -8.28 10.95
CA VAL A 91 0.50 -7.50 9.97
C VAL A 91 0.65 -8.30 8.67
N TRP A 92 0.53 -7.60 7.56
CA TRP A 92 0.60 -8.12 6.20
C TRP A 92 1.71 -7.42 5.42
N LYS A 93 2.36 -8.17 4.52
CA LYS A 93 3.34 -7.67 3.55
C LYS A 93 2.85 -8.06 2.17
N ASN A 94 2.56 -7.08 1.31
CA ASN A 94 2.08 -7.31 -0.07
C ASN A 94 1.00 -8.42 -0.15
N ASN A 95 -0.14 -8.21 0.52
CA ASN A 95 -1.26 -9.17 0.57
C ASN A 95 -0.95 -10.55 1.19
N LYS A 96 0.19 -10.73 1.87
CA LYS A 96 0.52 -11.96 2.61
C LYS A 96 0.66 -11.66 4.10
N MET A 97 -0.13 -12.32 4.94
CA MET A 97 0.00 -12.17 6.39
C MET A 97 1.38 -12.70 6.83
N ILE A 98 2.11 -11.88 7.58
CA ILE A 98 3.46 -12.24 8.07
C ILE A 98 3.44 -12.71 9.52
N PHE A 99 2.52 -12.21 10.32
CA PHE A 99 2.26 -12.68 11.69
C PHE A 99 0.90 -12.19 12.18
N THR A 100 0.35 -12.88 13.17
CA THR A 100 -0.84 -12.45 13.92
C THR A 100 -0.44 -11.72 15.19
N TRP A 101 -1.34 -10.92 15.77
CA TRP A 101 -1.04 -10.27 17.06
C TRP A 101 -0.84 -11.26 18.21
N SER A 102 -1.42 -12.46 18.12
CA SER A 102 -1.19 -13.52 19.11
C SER A 102 0.23 -14.07 19.10
N ASP A 103 0.96 -13.91 18.00
CA ASP A 103 2.35 -14.36 17.88
C ASP A 103 3.34 -13.36 18.50
N ILE A 104 2.90 -12.11 18.72
CA ILE A 104 3.73 -11.01 19.23
C ILE A 104 3.74 -11.02 20.75
N SER A 105 4.93 -10.90 21.34
CA SER A 105 5.11 -10.68 22.78
C SER A 105 5.23 -9.19 23.11
N ASP A 106 6.00 -8.42 22.33
CA ASP A 106 6.17 -6.98 22.53
C ASP A 106 6.63 -6.29 21.24
N VAL A 107 6.56 -4.96 21.23
CA VAL A 107 6.93 -4.10 20.09
C VAL A 107 7.78 -2.93 20.57
N PHE A 108 8.87 -2.66 19.87
CA PHE A 108 9.82 -1.61 20.23
C PHE A 108 10.11 -0.69 19.05
N ILE A 109 10.29 0.60 19.35
CA ILE A 109 10.86 1.56 18.41
C ILE A 109 12.37 1.50 18.59
N ILE A 110 13.09 1.08 17.55
CA ILE A 110 14.55 0.95 17.59
C ILE A 110 15.23 2.28 17.26
N ARG A 111 14.71 2.98 16.26
CA ARG A 111 15.18 4.32 15.87
C ARG A 111 14.07 5.09 15.18
N THR A 112 14.13 6.41 15.28
CA THR A 112 13.27 7.33 14.54
C THR A 112 14.12 8.32 13.76
N TRP A 113 13.61 8.80 12.63
CA TRP A 113 14.21 9.88 11.86
C TRP A 113 13.12 10.65 11.11
N THR A 114 13.39 11.91 10.79
CA THR A 114 12.47 12.75 10.04
C THR A 114 12.93 12.90 8.60
N GLU A 115 11.99 12.84 7.66
CA GLU A 115 12.24 13.16 6.26
C GLU A 115 11.31 14.29 5.83
N THR A 116 11.91 15.37 5.35
CA THR A 116 11.17 16.49 4.77
C THR A 116 11.04 16.28 3.27
N GLY A 117 9.82 16.04 2.81
CA GLY A 117 9.49 15.86 1.40
C GLY A 117 8.75 17.08 0.86
N ARG A 118 8.99 17.42 -0.42
CA ARG A 118 8.13 18.36 -1.15
C ARG A 118 6.80 17.65 -1.41
N SER A 119 5.69 18.20 -0.94
CA SER A 119 4.36 17.62 -1.19
C SER A 119 4.13 17.47 -2.69
N THR A 120 3.97 16.23 -3.18
CA THR A 120 3.52 15.95 -4.56
C THR A 120 2.01 16.12 -4.72
N ARG A 121 1.28 16.50 -3.66
CA ARG A 121 -0.12 16.92 -3.78
C ARG A 121 -0.21 18.34 -4.33
N THR A 122 -0.04 18.48 -5.63
CA THR A 122 -0.35 19.75 -6.30
C THR A 122 -0.71 19.53 -7.75
N ILE A 123 -2.02 19.51 -8.02
CA ILE A 123 -2.53 20.21 -9.21
C ILE A 123 -3.02 21.63 -8.82
N LEU A 124 -3.17 21.98 -7.52
CA LEU A 124 -3.87 23.20 -7.11
C LEU A 124 -3.37 23.95 -5.84
N SER A 125 -2.13 23.78 -5.38
CA SER A 125 -1.60 24.62 -4.28
C SER A 125 -0.39 25.42 -4.73
N THR A 126 -0.57 26.73 -4.83
CA THR A 126 0.46 27.73 -5.15
C THR A 126 1.41 28.05 -3.99
N THR A 127 1.50 27.19 -2.98
CA THR A 127 2.39 27.38 -1.82
C THR A 127 3.11 26.07 -1.52
N GLY A 128 4.45 26.10 -1.61
CA GLY A 128 5.31 24.93 -1.41
C GLY A 128 5.33 24.45 0.03
N GLU A 129 4.26 23.82 0.49
CA GLU A 129 4.20 23.17 1.79
C GLU A 129 5.12 21.94 1.79
N PHE A 130 6.20 22.03 2.56
CA PHE A 130 7.03 20.88 2.90
C PHE A 130 6.31 20.09 3.98
N LEU A 131 6.05 18.81 3.71
CA LEU A 131 5.51 17.91 4.72
C LEU A 131 6.69 17.18 5.36
N THR A 132 6.88 17.43 6.65
CA THR A 132 7.83 16.69 7.47
C THR A 132 7.14 15.42 7.96
N TYR A 133 7.68 14.26 7.57
CA TYR A 133 7.19 12.96 8.02
C TYR A 133 8.19 12.35 9.00
N THR A 134 7.70 11.84 10.12
CA THR A 134 8.51 11.07 11.05
C THR A 134 8.39 9.60 10.72
N PHE A 135 9.53 8.96 10.45
CA PHE A 135 9.64 7.54 10.19
C PHE A 135 10.39 6.85 11.33
N GLY A 136 10.13 5.54 11.51
CA GLY A 136 10.89 4.73 12.44
C GLY A 136 11.13 3.30 11.99
N LEU A 137 12.14 2.69 12.59
CA LEU A 137 12.38 1.26 12.55
C LEU A 137 11.71 0.65 13.77
N VAL A 138 10.70 -0.19 13.54
CA VAL A 138 9.94 -0.84 14.61
C VAL A 138 10.25 -2.33 14.59
N ARG A 139 10.60 -2.87 15.75
CA ARG A 139 10.88 -4.28 15.99
C ARG A 139 9.68 -4.94 16.65
N PHE A 140 9.20 -6.01 16.06
CA PHE A 140 8.19 -6.89 16.63
C PHE A 140 8.90 -8.11 17.21
N ILE A 141 8.77 -8.33 18.52
CA ILE A 141 9.30 -9.51 19.20
C ILE A 141 8.23 -10.59 19.18
N MET A 142 8.59 -11.75 18.67
CA MET A 142 7.73 -12.92 18.61
C MET A 142 7.84 -13.71 19.92
N LYS A 143 6.76 -14.41 20.30
CA LYS A 143 6.75 -15.26 21.50
C LYS A 143 7.74 -16.44 21.43
N ASN A 144 8.17 -16.83 20.23
CA ASN A 144 9.20 -17.85 20.01
C ASN A 144 10.63 -17.31 20.19
N GLY A 145 10.80 -16.02 20.51
CA GLY A 145 12.11 -15.38 20.67
C GLY A 145 12.70 -14.79 19.38
N GLU A 146 12.09 -15.02 18.22
CA GLU A 146 12.47 -14.36 16.98
C GLU A 146 11.99 -12.90 16.95
N TYR A 147 12.51 -12.11 16.01
CA TYR A 147 12.07 -10.73 15.83
C TYR A 147 11.94 -10.36 14.36
N ILE A 148 11.04 -9.44 14.06
CA ILE A 148 10.81 -8.89 12.73
C ILE A 148 10.97 -7.38 12.79
N ASP A 149 11.90 -6.85 12.00
CA ASP A 149 12.14 -5.43 11.88
C ASP A 149 11.41 -4.86 10.66
N ILE A 150 10.56 -3.85 10.90
CA ILE A 150 9.85 -3.11 9.87
C ILE A 150 10.41 -1.67 9.85
N ASP A 151 11.15 -1.37 8.80
CA ASP A 151 11.70 -0.03 8.56
C ASP A 151 10.62 0.91 8.01
N ARG A 152 10.77 2.23 8.21
CA ARG A 152 9.87 3.28 7.68
C ARG A 152 8.41 3.22 8.15
N VAL A 153 8.18 2.80 9.39
CA VAL A 153 6.87 2.96 10.01
C VAL A 153 6.54 4.44 10.15
N VAL A 154 5.36 4.85 9.68
CA VAL A 154 4.91 6.25 9.73
C VAL A 154 4.44 6.57 11.14
N ASP A 155 4.91 7.69 11.70
CA ASP A 155 4.57 8.14 13.06
C ASP A 155 4.70 7.01 14.10
N PRO A 156 5.91 6.44 14.26
CA PRO A 156 6.14 5.19 14.97
C PRO A 156 5.66 5.22 16.42
N GLU A 157 5.73 6.36 17.11
CA GLU A 157 5.24 6.51 18.49
C GLU A 157 3.73 6.31 18.60
N THR A 158 2.96 6.96 17.72
CA THR A 158 1.50 6.85 17.66
C THR A 158 1.08 5.43 17.29
N VAL A 159 1.76 4.84 16.30
CA VAL A 159 1.44 3.49 15.82
C VAL A 159 1.75 2.44 16.88
N VAL A 160 2.94 2.47 17.49
CA VAL A 160 3.34 1.48 18.50
C VAL A 160 2.47 1.60 19.75
N SER A 161 2.18 2.81 20.21
CA SER A 161 1.29 3.01 21.37
C SER A 161 -0.13 2.50 21.08
N PHE A 162 -0.65 2.72 19.88
CA PHE A 162 -1.93 2.15 19.45
C PHE A 162 -1.90 0.62 19.42
N ILE A 163 -0.87 0.01 18.81
CA ILE A 163 -0.73 -1.45 18.72
C ILE A 163 -0.66 -2.07 20.13
N LYS A 164 0.16 -1.51 21.02
CA LYS A 164 0.27 -1.99 22.41
C LYS A 164 -1.07 -1.93 23.13
N LYS A 165 -1.78 -0.81 23.01
CA LYS A 165 -3.07 -0.59 23.69
C LYS A 165 -4.20 -1.46 23.14
N MET A 166 -4.23 -1.68 21.83
CA MET A 166 -5.36 -2.32 21.15
C MET A 166 -5.20 -3.83 20.98
N TYR A 167 -3.98 -4.28 20.70
CA TYR A 167 -3.74 -5.66 20.26
C TYR A 167 -2.87 -6.45 21.23
N LEU A 168 -1.94 -5.78 21.93
CA LEU A 168 -1.07 -6.42 22.91
C LEU A 168 -1.54 -6.15 24.34
N LYS A 169 -2.83 -5.84 24.54
CA LYS A 169 -3.43 -5.57 25.85
C LYS A 169 -2.78 -6.50 26.87
N SER A 170 -2.05 -5.89 27.78
CA SER A 170 -1.33 -6.65 28.78
C SER A 170 -2.32 -7.54 29.50
N ASN A 171 -2.02 -8.84 29.55
CA ASN A 171 -2.47 -9.68 30.65
C ASN A 171 -1.72 -9.22 31.92
N PHE A 172 -2.01 -8.00 32.40
CA PHE A 172 -1.70 -7.55 33.75
C PHE A 172 -3.01 -7.42 34.50
#